data_AF-A0A537FZA1-F1
#
_entry.id   AF-A0A537FZA1-F1
#
_cell.length_a   1.000
_cell.length_b   1.000
_cell.length_c   1.000
_cell.angle_alpha   90.00
_cell.angle_beta   90.00
_cell.angle_gamma   90.00
#
_symmetry.space_group_name_H-M   'P 1'
#
loop_
_entity.id
_entity.type
_entity.pdbx_description
1 polymer ?
#
loop_
_entity_poly.entity_id
_entity_poly.type
_entity_poly.pdbx_seq_one_letter_code
_entity_poly.pdbx_strand_id
1 'polypeptide(L)'
;MNSRELEIPRNGPISSRLIDRFRYRALRKNVWHVLGCEEKGLLYAVTHYKDTVQSRKLVMLLVRILGKLSKAMESMIGRVLLEGRSVAARFSGLAMSWGNQDAVEWCDDPGYHLALGLGVLFRQ
;
A
#
# COMPACT_ATOMS: atom_id res chain seq x y z
N MET A 1 -13.00 -0.11 -4.19
CA MET A 1 -12.36 0.53 -5.36
C MET A 1 -11.43 -0.47 -6.04
N ASN A 2 -11.68 -0.75 -7.33
CA ASN A 2 -11.06 -1.84 -8.11
C ASN A 2 -9.55 -1.63 -8.35
N SER A 3 -8.77 -2.71 -8.23
CA SER A 3 -7.31 -2.74 -8.49
C SER A 3 -6.92 -2.37 -9.93
N ARG A 4 -7.86 -2.39 -10.89
CA ARG A 4 -7.65 -2.06 -12.31
C ARG A 4 -7.33 -0.57 -12.57
N GLU A 5 -7.69 0.34 -11.67
CA GLU A 5 -7.42 1.79 -11.85
C GLU A 5 -5.98 2.22 -11.50
N LEU A 6 -5.14 1.28 -11.05
CA LEU A 6 -3.72 1.52 -10.70
C LEU A 6 -2.76 0.84 -11.69
N GLU A 7 -3.25 0.45 -12.87
CA GLU A 7 -2.38 0.01 -13.94
C GLU A 7 -1.56 1.19 -14.45
N ILE A 8 -0.25 1.11 -14.27
CA ILE A 8 0.69 2.11 -14.77
C ILE A 8 0.73 1.95 -16.30
N PRO A 9 0.33 2.97 -17.09
CA PRO A 9 0.30 2.84 -18.54
C PRO A 9 1.72 2.60 -19.07
N ARG A 10 1.92 1.49 -19.79
CA ARG A 10 3.24 1.10 -20.32
C ARG A 10 3.77 2.09 -21.37
N ASN A 11 2.88 2.74 -22.14
CA ASN A 11 3.22 3.67 -23.23
C ASN A 11 2.23 4.86 -23.34
N GLY A 12 1.69 5.36 -22.23
CA GLY A 12 0.67 6.42 -22.23
C GLY A 12 1.04 7.64 -21.38
N PRO A 13 0.35 8.78 -21.58
CA PRO A 13 0.54 9.96 -20.74
C PRO A 13 0.17 9.66 -19.28
N ILE A 14 0.93 10.22 -18.34
CA ILE A 14 0.67 10.07 -16.91
C ILE A 14 -0.03 11.34 -16.41
N SER A 15 -1.17 11.19 -15.74
CA SER A 15 -1.88 12.30 -15.11
C SER A 15 -1.36 12.56 -13.69
N SER A 16 -1.38 13.83 -13.27
CA SER A 16 -1.08 14.24 -11.89
C SER A 16 -1.96 13.49 -10.88
N ARG A 17 -3.24 13.31 -11.20
CA ARG A 17 -4.20 12.55 -10.38
C ARG A 17 -3.78 11.10 -10.12
N LEU A 18 -3.17 10.43 -11.10
CA LEU A 18 -2.66 9.08 -10.91
C LEU A 18 -1.52 9.07 -9.90
N ILE A 19 -0.60 10.04 -10.01
CA ILE A 19 0.53 10.19 -9.08
C ILE A 19 0.01 10.45 -7.65
N ASP A 20 -0.98 11.33 -7.48
CA ASP A 20 -1.57 11.61 -6.17
C ASP A 20 -2.22 10.36 -5.56
N ARG A 21 -2.93 9.55 -6.35
CA ARG A 21 -3.49 8.27 -5.87
C ARG A 21 -2.41 7.33 -5.34
N PHE A 22 -1.31 7.18 -6.07
CA PHE A 22 -0.15 6.40 -5.62
C PHE A 22 0.45 6.99 -4.34
N ARG A 23 0.60 8.32 -4.27
CA ARG A 23 1.11 9.02 -3.08
C ARG A 23 0.23 8.76 -1.86
N TYR A 24 -1.08 9.00 -1.94
CA TYR A 24 -2.01 8.76 -0.84
C TYR A 24 -2.03 7.29 -0.40
N ARG A 25 -1.94 6.35 -1.35
CA ARG A 25 -1.91 4.92 -1.03
C ARG A 25 -0.58 4.52 -0.37
N ALA A 26 0.54 5.07 -0.82
CA ALA A 26 1.85 4.84 -0.24
C ALA A 26 1.96 5.43 1.18
N LEU A 27 1.42 6.62 1.41
CA LEU A 27 1.36 7.25 2.74
C LEU A 27 0.50 6.44 3.71
N ARG A 28 -0.70 6.02 3.30
CA ARG A 28 -1.58 5.16 4.12
C ARG A 28 -0.96 3.81 4.47
N LYS A 29 -0.05 3.32 3.63
CA LYS A 29 0.68 2.07 3.85
C LYS A 29 2.05 2.29 4.51
N ASN A 30 2.38 3.53 4.87
CA ASN A 30 3.68 3.93 5.39
C ASN A 30 4.88 3.41 4.57
N VAL A 31 4.77 3.39 3.24
CA VAL A 31 5.86 3.00 2.33
C VAL A 31 6.44 4.18 1.54
N TRP A 32 6.00 5.40 1.84
CA TRP A 32 6.51 6.62 1.19
C TRP A 32 8.02 6.83 1.43
N HIS A 33 8.55 6.30 2.54
CA HIS A 33 9.97 6.38 2.88
C HIS A 33 10.88 5.62 1.89
N VAL A 34 10.33 4.67 1.11
CA VAL A 34 11.07 3.89 0.11
C VAL A 34 11.58 4.76 -1.06
N LEU A 35 10.94 5.91 -1.31
CA LEU A 35 11.41 6.87 -2.31
C LEU A 35 12.52 7.78 -1.75
N GLY A 36 13.54 8.02 -2.57
CA GLY A 36 14.58 9.00 -2.29
C GLY A 36 14.07 10.44 -2.38
N CYS A 37 14.88 11.40 -1.91
CA CYS A 37 14.55 12.83 -1.94
C CYS A 37 14.29 13.33 -3.38
N GLU A 38 15.11 12.91 -4.35
CA GLU A 38 14.96 13.27 -5.76
C GLU A 38 13.67 12.73 -6.38
N GLU A 39 13.35 11.45 -6.11
CA GLU A 39 12.13 10.81 -6.60
C GLU A 39 10.89 11.51 -6.04
N LYS A 40 10.90 11.82 -4.73
CA LYS A 40 9.82 12.59 -4.09
C LYS A 40 9.70 13.98 -4.70
N GLY A 41 10.80 14.71 -4.83
CA GLY A 41 10.84 16.05 -5.42
C GLY A 41 10.30 16.07 -6.85
N LEU A 42 10.66 15.06 -7.66
CA LEU A 42 10.14 14.92 -9.02
C LEU A 42 8.62 14.70 -9.04
N LEU A 43 8.10 13.81 -8.19
CA LEU A 43 6.65 13.59 -8.10
C LEU A 43 5.92 14.87 -7.68
N TYR A 44 6.44 15.59 -6.67
CA TYR A 44 5.87 16.87 -6.23
C TYR A 44 5.85 17.90 -7.36
N ALA A 45 6.98 18.10 -8.04
CA ALA A 45 7.07 19.04 -9.14
C ALA A 45 6.09 18.69 -10.27
N VAL A 46 6.01 17.42 -10.66
CA VAL A 46 5.07 16.97 -11.70
C VAL A 46 3.63 17.24 -11.28
N THR A 47 3.23 16.86 -10.06
CA THR A 47 1.86 17.09 -9.58
C THR A 47 1.50 18.57 -9.46
N HIS A 48 2.49 19.44 -9.17
CA HIS A 48 2.25 20.87 -8.96
C HIS A 48 2.22 21.68 -10.25
N TYR A 49 3.04 21.32 -11.24
CA TYR A 49 3.21 22.13 -12.46
C TYR A 49 2.57 21.53 -13.72
N LYS A 50 2.17 20.24 -13.72
CA LYS A 50 1.66 19.57 -14.92
C LYS A 50 0.48 18.66 -14.60
N ASP A 51 -0.65 18.94 -15.24
CA ASP A 51 -1.83 18.06 -15.16
C ASP A 51 -1.60 16.72 -15.88
N THR A 52 -0.87 16.75 -17.00
CA THR A 52 -0.52 15.55 -17.77
C THR A 52 0.91 15.62 -18.29
N VAL A 53 1.62 14.50 -18.16
CA VAL A 53 2.98 14.34 -18.65
C VAL A 53 2.96 13.54 -19.94
N GLN A 54 3.39 14.18 -21.03
CA GLN A 54 3.48 13.58 -22.37
C GLN A 54 4.93 13.27 -22.78
N SER A 55 5.92 13.87 -22.12
CA SER A 55 7.34 13.63 -22.43
C SER A 55 7.71 12.18 -22.15
N ARG A 56 8.07 11.43 -23.20
CA ARG A 56 8.39 10.00 -23.10
C ARG A 56 9.48 9.70 -22.06
N LYS A 57 10.54 10.52 -22.02
CA LYS A 57 11.62 10.36 -21.02
C LYS A 57 11.09 10.52 -19.60
N LEU A 58 10.28 11.54 -19.35
CA LEU A 58 9.71 11.80 -18.03
C LEU A 58 8.67 10.74 -17.63
N VAL A 59 7.82 10.31 -18.58
CA VAL A 59 6.89 9.19 -18.38
C VAL A 59 7.64 7.94 -17.92
N MET A 60 8.72 7.53 -18.60
CA MET A 60 9.49 6.35 -18.20
C MET A 60 10.05 6.45 -16.78
N LEU A 61 10.56 7.63 -16.37
CA LEU A 61 11.03 7.86 -15.01
C LEU A 61 9.91 7.74 -13.98
N LEU A 62 8.75 8.36 -14.27
CA LEU A 62 7.57 8.28 -13.42
C LEU A 62 7.06 6.83 -13.31
N VAL A 63 6.97 6.08 -14.40
CA VAL A 63 6.61 4.66 -14.39
C VAL A 63 7.52 3.87 -13.46
N ARG A 64 8.83 4.10 -13.52
CA ARG A 64 9.81 3.41 -12.65
C ARG A 64 9.59 3.75 -11.17
N ILE A 65 9.37 5.02 -10.84
CA ILE A 65 9.09 5.47 -9.47
C ILE A 65 7.78 4.88 -8.94
N LEU A 66 6.71 4.96 -9.73
CA LEU A 66 5.40 4.41 -9.37
C LEU A 66 5.45 2.87 -9.24
N GLY A 67 6.23 2.19 -10.08
CA GLY A 67 6.47 0.76 -9.98
C GLY A 67 7.19 0.36 -8.70
N LYS A 68 8.20 1.14 -8.28
CA LYS A 68 8.89 0.97 -6.99
C LYS A 68 7.91 1.07 -5.81
N LEU A 69 7.00 2.05 -5.85
CA LEU A 69 5.92 2.18 -4.86
C LEU A 69 4.95 1.01 -4.90
N SER A 70 4.51 0.56 -6.09
CA SER A 70 3.58 -0.58 -6.22
C SER A 70 4.16 -1.82 -5.55
N LYS A 71 5.41 -2.16 -5.87
CA LYS A 71 6.10 -3.31 -5.31
C LYS A 71 6.26 -3.21 -3.79
N ALA A 72 6.59 -2.03 -3.27
CA ALA A 72 6.66 -1.80 -1.83
C ALA A 72 5.28 -1.97 -1.16
N MET A 73 4.22 -1.46 -1.78
CA MET A 73 2.85 -1.58 -1.27
C MET A 73 2.32 -3.02 -1.29
N GLU A 74 2.73 -3.83 -2.26
CA GLU A 74 2.42 -5.26 -2.35
C GLU A 74 3.17 -6.05 -1.27
N SER A 75 4.48 -5.82 -1.15
CA SER A 75 5.30 -6.43 -0.09
C SER A 75 4.78 -6.09 1.31
N MET A 76 4.31 -4.86 1.53
CA MET A 76 3.73 -4.43 2.81
C MET A 76 2.45 -5.19 3.15
N ILE A 77 1.56 -5.45 2.19
CA ILE A 77 0.34 -6.25 2.44
C ILE A 77 0.72 -7.64 2.92
N GLY A 78 1.71 -8.27 2.26
CA GLY A 78 2.20 -9.58 2.67
C GLY A 78 2.69 -9.58 4.13
N ARG A 79 3.48 -8.57 4.52
CA ARG A 79 3.94 -8.41 5.92
C ARG A 79 2.79 -8.16 6.88
N VAL A 80 1.84 -7.28 6.54
CA VAL A 80 0.66 -7.00 7.38
C VAL A 80 -0.15 -8.26 7.62
N LEU A 81 -0.42 -9.06 6.59
CA LEU A 81 -1.18 -10.30 6.72
C LEU A 81 -0.42 -11.34 7.54
N LEU A 82 0.90 -11.44 7.36
CA LEU A 82 1.73 -12.38 8.12
C LEU A 82 1.75 -12.05 9.63
N GLU A 83 2.07 -10.80 9.97
CA GLU A 83 2.06 -10.31 11.35
C GLU A 83 0.65 -10.39 11.95
N GLY A 84 -0.35 -9.96 11.17
CA GLY A 84 -1.76 -9.98 11.52
C GLY A 84 -2.29 -11.38 11.84
N ARG A 85 -1.89 -12.40 11.06
CA ARG A 85 -2.24 -13.79 11.31
C ARG A 85 -1.69 -14.30 12.64
N SER A 86 -0.43 -13.96 12.96
CA SER A 86 0.18 -14.37 14.23
C SER A 86 -0.56 -13.77 15.43
N VAL A 87 -1.01 -12.53 15.31
CA VAL A 87 -1.72 -11.79 16.35
C VAL A 87 -3.17 -12.28 16.45
N ALA A 88 -3.82 -12.52 15.32
CA ALA A 88 -5.16 -13.11 15.23
C ALA A 88 -5.22 -14.46 15.96
N ALA A 89 -4.28 -15.36 15.69
CA ALA A 89 -4.22 -16.67 16.35
C ALA A 89 -4.14 -16.55 17.89
N ARG A 90 -3.38 -15.57 18.40
CA ARG A 90 -3.27 -15.31 19.85
C ARG A 90 -4.57 -14.78 20.44
N PHE A 91 -5.20 -13.79 19.80
CA PHE A 91 -6.46 -13.22 20.29
C PHE A 91 -7.63 -14.19 20.18
N SER A 92 -7.72 -14.96 19.09
CA SER A 92 -8.68 -16.05 18.93
C SER A 92 -8.53 -17.09 20.03
N GLY A 93 -7.30 -17.55 20.32
CA GLY A 93 -7.05 -18.52 21.39
C GLY A 93 -7.45 -17.99 22.78
N LEU A 94 -7.19 -16.71 23.06
CA LEU A 94 -7.65 -16.07 24.30
C LEU A 94 -9.18 -16.01 24.38
N ALA A 95 -9.86 -15.60 23.31
CA ALA A 95 -11.32 -15.54 23.29
C ALA A 95 -11.96 -16.93 23.44
N MET A 96 -11.38 -17.97 22.82
CA MET A 96 -11.79 -19.36 23.02
C MET A 96 -11.60 -19.81 24.47
N SER A 97 -10.48 -19.44 25.11
CA SER A 97 -10.24 -19.75 26.53
C SER A 97 -11.24 -19.08 27.47
N TRP A 98 -11.86 -17.97 27.03
CA TRP A 98 -12.94 -17.29 27.74
C TRP A 98 -14.34 -17.83 27.41
N GLY A 99 -14.43 -18.90 26.61
CA GLY A 99 -15.68 -19.58 26.28
C GLY A 99 -16.33 -19.15 24.96
N ASN A 100 -15.70 -18.28 24.16
CA ASN A 100 -16.19 -17.93 22.83
C ASN A 100 -15.67 -18.91 21.77
N GLN A 101 -16.48 -19.92 21.44
CA GLN A 101 -16.11 -20.95 20.47
C GLN A 101 -16.03 -20.41 19.03
N ASP A 102 -16.83 -19.39 18.69
CA ASP A 102 -16.86 -18.78 17.35
C ASP A 102 -15.55 -18.05 17.02
N ALA A 103 -14.74 -17.73 18.04
CA ALA A 103 -13.45 -17.07 17.85
C ALA A 103 -12.42 -17.92 17.06
N VAL A 104 -12.67 -19.21 16.89
CA VAL A 104 -11.85 -20.10 16.05
C VAL A 104 -11.84 -19.62 14.59
N GLU A 105 -12.96 -19.11 14.09
CA GLU A 105 -13.09 -18.66 12.69
C GLU A 105 -12.30 -17.37 12.44
N TRP A 106 -12.11 -16.55 13.48
CA TRP A 106 -11.36 -15.29 13.36
C TRP A 106 -9.88 -15.53 13.04
N CYS A 107 -9.34 -16.70 13.42
CA CYS A 107 -7.93 -17.02 13.20
C CYS A 107 -7.59 -17.20 11.71
N ASP A 108 -8.59 -17.46 10.88
CA ASP A 108 -8.45 -17.66 9.44
C ASP A 108 -9.09 -16.53 8.61
N ASP A 109 -9.74 -15.55 9.26
CA ASP A 109 -10.36 -14.41 8.59
C ASP A 109 -9.31 -13.39 8.11
N PRO A 110 -9.14 -13.18 6.78
CA PRO A 110 -8.15 -12.26 6.25
C PRO A 110 -8.46 -10.79 6.61
N GLY A 111 -9.73 -10.44 6.83
CA GLY A 111 -10.12 -9.10 7.27
C GLY A 111 -9.61 -8.80 8.68
N TYR A 112 -9.71 -9.79 9.57
CA TYR A 112 -9.23 -9.75 10.94
C TYR A 112 -7.69 -9.70 10.98
N HIS A 113 -7.01 -10.48 10.13
CA HIS A 113 -5.55 -10.40 9.99
C HIS A 113 -5.12 -9.00 9.56
N LEU A 114 -5.79 -8.45 8.55
CA LEU A 114 -5.48 -7.11 8.06
C LEU A 114 -5.67 -6.06 9.16
N ALA A 115 -6.80 -6.10 9.89
CA ALA A 115 -7.09 -5.14 10.95
C ALA A 115 -6.04 -5.18 12.08
N LEU A 116 -5.70 -6.37 12.56
CA LEU A 116 -4.70 -6.55 13.62
C LEU A 116 -3.28 -6.23 13.14
N GLY A 117 -2.91 -6.66 11.93
CA GLY A 117 -1.59 -6.41 11.36
C GLY A 117 -1.32 -4.93 11.12
N LEU A 118 -2.30 -4.17 10.63
CA LEU A 118 -2.18 -2.71 10.48
C LEU A 118 -2.00 -2.06 11.87
N GLY A 119 -2.75 -2.51 12.87
CA GLY A 119 -2.59 -2.04 14.25
C GLY A 119 -1.20 -2.28 14.83
N VAL A 120 -0.58 -3.44 14.55
CA VAL A 120 0.78 -3.75 15.02
C VAL A 120 1.84 -2.92 14.30
N LEU A 121 1.69 -2.69 13.00
CA LEU A 121 2.70 -2.04 12.18
C LEU A 121 2.64 -0.50 12.20
N PHE A 122 1.52 0.10 12.60
CA PHE A 122 1.38 1.56 12.69
C PHE A 122 1.41 2.12 14.11
N ARG A 123 1.65 1.29 15.13
CA ARG A 123 1.71 1.72 16.55
C ARG A 123 3.14 2.00 17.04
N GLN A 124 4.07 2.30 16.14
CA GLN A 124 5.43 2.75 16.50
C GLN A 124 5.56 4.27 16.39
#